data_AF-A0A2N3K8Q4-F1
#
_entry.id   AF-A0A2N3K8Q4-F1
#
_cell.length_a   1.000
_cell.length_b   1.000
_cell.length_c   1.000
_cell.angle_alpha   90.00
_cell.angle_beta   90.00
_cell.angle_gamma   90.00
#
_symmetry.space_group_name_H-M   'P 1'
#
loop_
_entity.id
_entity.type
_entity.pdbx_description
1 polymer ?
#
loop_
_entity_poly.entity_id
_entity_poly.type
_entity_poly.pdbx_seq_one_letter_code
_entity_poly.pdbx_strand_id
1 'polypeptide(L)'
;MTSQTYRSAYTAREPGVRALPESSRRRPPAVPRQAGPPGPACPACGAPGARWHGPLALPLCPSCTGAASPAPAGDPVRLGDLLPVMTATLVRAEHGQPLPEGAKAVPSPGEGKPMTCRYCLAPGRWHTTVGGAWIPMEPDPFPVYRVPARHRWRIAPDGTAVPLGRAVPADTCRVSHFSVCPARPAPVESPELMARWRSHGGRG
;
A
#
# COMPACT_ATOMS: atom_id res chain seq x y z
N MET A 1 -8.07 12.17 -72.45
CA MET A 1 -9.00 12.54 -73.53
C MET A 1 -9.90 11.32 -73.70
N THR A 2 -11.22 11.27 -73.47
CA THR A 2 -12.31 12.27 -73.61
C THR A 2 -13.57 11.72 -72.90
N SER A 3 -14.41 12.64 -72.40
CA SER A 3 -15.89 12.66 -72.24
C SER A 3 -16.68 11.35 -71.97
N GLN A 4 -17.41 11.19 -70.85
CA GLN A 4 -18.65 11.86 -70.39
C GLN A 4 -19.96 11.34 -71.05
N THR A 5 -20.98 11.11 -70.19
CA THR A 5 -22.47 11.05 -70.42
C THR A 5 -23.06 9.82 -71.14
N TYR A 6 -24.27 9.29 -70.87
CA TYR A 6 -25.35 9.44 -69.87
C TYR A 6 -26.57 8.57 -70.31
N ARG A 7 -27.28 7.92 -69.35
CA ARG A 7 -28.73 7.56 -69.28
C ARG A 7 -28.89 6.43 -68.25
N SER A 8 -29.42 6.63 -67.04
CA SER A 8 -30.77 7.01 -66.59
C SER A 8 -31.87 6.04 -66.99
N ALA A 9 -32.38 5.27 -66.01
CA ALA A 9 -33.80 4.92 -65.85
C ALA A 9 -34.06 4.39 -64.42
N TYR A 10 -34.58 5.28 -63.56
CA TYR A 10 -35.61 4.97 -62.56
C TYR A 10 -36.74 4.13 -63.26
N THR A 11 -37.48 3.18 -62.69
CA THR A 11 -38.11 2.99 -61.38
C THR A 11 -38.76 1.59 -61.41
N ALA A 12 -38.68 0.82 -60.33
CA ALA A 12 -39.80 -0.05 -59.92
C ALA A 12 -39.65 -0.38 -58.42
N ARG A 13 -40.45 0.33 -57.63
CA ARG A 13 -40.83 -0.03 -56.26
C ARG A 13 -41.74 -1.25 -56.34
N GLU A 14 -41.48 -2.28 -55.53
CA GLU A 14 -42.51 -3.22 -55.08
C GLU A 14 -42.49 -3.24 -53.54
N PRO A 15 -43.66 -3.18 -52.88
CA PRO A 15 -43.81 -2.95 -51.44
C PRO A 15 -43.95 -4.29 -50.69
N GLY A 16 -43.28 -4.43 -49.55
CA GLY A 16 -43.42 -5.65 -48.75
C GLY A 16 -42.64 -5.66 -47.46
N VAL A 17 -42.64 -4.56 -46.72
CA VAL A 17 -42.09 -4.54 -45.35
C VAL A 17 -43.03 -5.36 -44.46
N ARG A 18 -42.72 -6.63 -44.22
CA ARG A 18 -43.25 -7.34 -43.05
C ARG A 18 -42.63 -6.69 -41.81
N ALA A 19 -43.47 -6.00 -41.04
CA ALA A 19 -43.11 -5.51 -39.71
C ALA A 19 -42.63 -6.71 -38.86
N LEU A 20 -41.40 -6.61 -38.36
CA LEU A 20 -40.86 -7.55 -37.38
C LEU A 20 -41.70 -7.44 -36.08
N PRO A 21 -42.00 -8.56 -35.41
CA PRO A 21 -42.76 -8.52 -34.16
C PRO A 21 -42.01 -7.75 -33.06
N GLU A 22 -42.77 -6.95 -32.31
CA GLU A 22 -42.37 -6.11 -31.16
C GLU A 22 -41.60 -6.90 -30.06
N SER A 23 -41.64 -8.23 -30.10
CA SER A 23 -41.02 -9.12 -29.12
C SER A 23 -39.48 -9.15 -29.17
N SER A 24 -38.86 -8.64 -30.24
CA SER A 24 -37.39 -8.60 -30.41
C SER A 24 -36.67 -7.48 -29.64
N ARG A 25 -37.41 -6.57 -28.96
CA ARG A 25 -36.82 -5.46 -28.17
C ARG A 25 -36.72 -5.76 -26.67
N ARG A 26 -36.81 -7.03 -26.24
CA ARG A 26 -36.49 -7.37 -24.86
C ARG A 26 -34.97 -7.37 -24.69
N ARG A 27 -34.46 -6.34 -24.03
CA ARG A 27 -33.09 -6.29 -23.51
C ARG A 27 -32.83 -7.62 -22.77
N PRO A 28 -31.79 -8.39 -23.12
CA PRO A 28 -31.46 -9.58 -22.34
C PRO A 28 -31.27 -9.16 -20.88
N PRO A 29 -31.73 -9.96 -19.89
CA PRO A 29 -31.47 -9.66 -18.51
C PRO A 29 -29.95 -9.48 -18.34
N ALA A 30 -29.54 -8.40 -17.68
CA ALA A 30 -28.14 -8.15 -17.39
C ALA A 30 -27.59 -9.39 -16.67
N VAL A 31 -26.73 -10.15 -17.35
CA VAL A 31 -25.97 -11.23 -16.73
C VAL A 31 -25.24 -10.57 -15.56
N PRO A 32 -25.43 -11.02 -14.30
CA PRO A 32 -24.63 -10.54 -13.20
C PRO A 32 -23.18 -10.68 -13.62
N ARG A 33 -22.44 -9.57 -13.68
CA ARG A 33 -21.00 -9.60 -13.93
C ARG A 33 -20.43 -10.61 -12.95
N GLN A 34 -19.95 -11.75 -13.47
CA GLN A 34 -19.28 -12.73 -12.65
C GLN A 34 -18.20 -11.97 -11.87
N ALA A 35 -18.22 -12.12 -10.54
CA ALA A 35 -17.18 -11.57 -9.71
C ALA A 35 -15.86 -12.08 -10.29
N GLY A 36 -15.00 -11.15 -10.75
CA GLY A 36 -13.68 -11.52 -11.24
C GLY A 36 -12.93 -12.35 -10.19
N PRO A 37 -11.82 -13.01 -10.57
CA PRO A 37 -11.01 -13.77 -9.63
C PRO A 37 -10.78 -12.93 -8.36
N PRO A 38 -10.88 -13.52 -7.16
CA PRO A 38 -10.74 -12.76 -5.92
C PRO A 38 -9.43 -11.99 -5.99
N GLY A 39 -9.52 -10.67 -5.85
CA GLY A 39 -8.34 -9.80 -5.90
C GLY A 39 -7.26 -10.30 -4.94
N PRO A 40 -5.98 -10.00 -5.22
CA PRO A 40 -4.86 -10.48 -4.41
C PRO A 40 -5.09 -10.20 -2.92
N ALA A 41 -4.54 -11.03 -2.05
CA ALA A 41 -4.58 -10.76 -0.62
C ALA A 41 -3.85 -9.45 -0.31
N CYS A 42 -4.42 -8.64 0.57
CA CYS A 42 -3.80 -7.41 1.05
C CYS A 42 -2.48 -7.79 1.76
N PRO A 43 -1.31 -7.29 1.34
CA PRO A 43 -0.03 -7.62 1.95
C PRO A 43 0.11 -6.98 3.36
N ALA A 44 -0.72 -6.00 3.68
CA ALA A 44 -0.70 -5.33 4.98
C ALA A 44 -1.48 -6.10 6.07
N CYS A 45 -2.56 -6.81 5.72
CA CYS A 45 -3.40 -7.51 6.71
C CYS A 45 -3.88 -8.91 6.30
N GLY A 46 -3.57 -9.36 5.08
CA GLY A 46 -4.00 -10.65 4.54
C GLY A 46 -5.45 -10.73 4.05
N ALA A 47 -6.24 -9.65 4.17
CA ALA A 47 -7.64 -9.67 3.73
C ALA A 47 -7.75 -9.92 2.21
N PRO A 48 -8.71 -10.76 1.76
CA PRO A 48 -8.92 -11.02 0.34
C PRO A 48 -9.47 -9.78 -0.38
N GLY A 49 -9.38 -9.76 -1.71
CA GLY A 49 -10.01 -8.71 -2.51
C GLY A 49 -9.31 -7.36 -2.41
N ALA A 50 -8.00 -7.34 -2.23
CA ALA A 50 -7.25 -6.10 -2.28
C ALA A 50 -7.24 -5.54 -3.72
N ARG A 51 -7.39 -4.22 -3.82
CA ARG A 51 -7.33 -3.49 -5.10
C ARG A 51 -6.03 -2.72 -5.18
N TRP A 52 -5.52 -2.51 -6.38
CA TRP A 52 -4.33 -1.71 -6.60
C TRP A 52 -4.49 -0.32 -5.99
N HIS A 53 -3.53 0.09 -5.15
CA HIS A 53 -3.48 1.43 -4.57
C HIS A 53 -2.30 2.19 -5.18
N GLY A 54 -2.59 3.03 -6.18
CA GLY A 54 -1.60 3.76 -6.97
C GLY A 54 -0.50 4.45 -6.15
N PRO A 55 -0.85 5.31 -5.16
CA PRO A 55 0.15 6.01 -4.35
C PRO A 55 1.09 5.12 -3.53
N LEU A 56 0.75 3.84 -3.34
CA LEU A 56 1.56 2.91 -2.53
C LEU A 56 2.10 1.77 -3.37
N ALA A 57 1.83 1.76 -4.69
CA ALA A 57 2.25 0.73 -5.65
C ALA A 57 2.07 -0.71 -5.15
N LEU A 58 0.99 -0.98 -4.41
CA LEU A 58 0.68 -2.31 -3.87
C LEU A 58 -0.83 -2.49 -3.69
N PRO A 59 -1.35 -3.73 -3.76
CA PRO A 59 -2.78 -3.96 -3.62
C PRO A 59 -3.21 -3.85 -2.14
N LEU A 60 -4.12 -2.94 -1.79
CA LEU A 60 -4.65 -2.80 -0.43
C LEU A 60 -6.16 -3.08 -0.36
N CYS A 61 -6.60 -3.62 0.77
CA CYS A 61 -8.03 -3.68 1.10
C CYS A 61 -8.54 -2.28 1.50
N PRO A 62 -9.86 -2.01 1.41
CA PRO A 62 -10.44 -0.71 1.76
C PRO A 62 -10.02 -0.20 3.15
N SER A 63 -9.96 -1.08 4.14
CA SER A 63 -9.57 -0.76 5.52
C SER A 63 -8.09 -0.40 5.65
N CYS A 64 -7.21 -0.94 4.81
CA CYS A 64 -5.80 -0.54 4.78
C CYS A 64 -5.61 0.76 3.97
N THR A 65 -6.39 0.96 2.91
CA THR A 65 -6.34 2.20 2.11
C THR A 65 -6.58 3.45 2.97
N GLY A 66 -7.66 3.49 3.77
CA GLY A 66 -7.97 4.66 4.60
C GLY A 66 -6.99 4.91 5.76
N ALA A 67 -6.17 3.91 6.10
CA ALA A 67 -5.13 4.01 7.12
C ALA A 67 -3.76 4.37 6.55
N ALA A 68 -3.55 4.12 5.25
CA ALA A 68 -2.32 4.42 4.54
C ALA A 68 -2.34 5.81 3.86
N SER A 69 -3.44 6.56 4.00
CA SER A 69 -3.44 7.99 3.67
C SER A 69 -2.32 8.67 4.45
N PRO A 70 -1.48 9.45 3.77
CA PRO A 70 -0.32 10.04 4.40
C PRO A 70 -0.76 11.02 5.49
N ALA A 71 0.03 11.09 6.57
CA ALA A 71 0.13 12.30 7.37
C ALA A 71 0.38 13.49 6.41
N PRO A 72 -0.07 14.72 6.73
CA PRO A 72 0.15 15.87 5.85
C PRO A 72 1.62 15.91 5.45
N ALA A 73 1.86 16.06 4.15
CA ALA A 73 3.19 16.23 3.59
C ALA A 73 3.91 17.28 4.44
N GLY A 74 4.98 16.89 5.12
CA GLY A 74 5.89 17.86 5.70
C GLY A 74 6.37 18.77 4.57
N ASP A 75 6.43 20.06 4.85
CA ASP A 75 6.86 21.09 3.91
C ASP A 75 8.20 20.67 3.26
N PRO A 76 8.32 20.65 1.92
CA PRO A 76 9.58 20.30 1.26
C PRO A 76 10.68 21.29 1.66
N VAL A 77 11.66 20.81 2.43
CA VAL A 77 12.86 21.58 2.80
C VAL A 77 13.58 22.01 1.52
N ARG A 78 13.83 23.31 1.35
CA ARG A 78 14.59 23.80 0.20
C ARG A 78 16.06 23.40 0.35
N LEU A 79 16.68 22.95 -0.73
CA LEU A 79 18.12 22.62 -0.74
C LEU A 79 18.99 23.81 -0.28
N GLY A 80 18.52 25.04 -0.53
CA GLY A 80 19.15 26.28 -0.06
C GLY A 80 19.23 26.40 1.46
N ASP A 81 18.31 25.79 2.20
CA ASP A 81 18.26 25.85 3.67
C ASP A 81 19.19 24.81 4.32
N LEU A 82 19.58 23.78 3.57
CA LEU A 82 20.49 22.72 4.02
C LEU A 82 21.96 23.08 3.85
N LEU A 83 22.29 23.91 2.85
CA LEU A 83 23.66 24.31 2.53
C LEU A 83 24.39 25.00 3.70
N PRO A 84 23.78 25.96 4.43
CA PRO A 84 24.42 26.57 5.60
C PRO A 84 24.63 25.57 6.74
N VAL A 85 23.66 24.68 6.96
CA VAL A 85 23.70 23.67 8.03
C VAL A 85 24.79 22.64 7.76
N MET A 86 24.88 22.15 6.51
CA MET A 86 25.91 21.22 6.07
C MET A 86 27.31 21.82 6.15
N THR A 87 27.47 23.07 5.68
CA THR A 87 28.73 23.81 5.78
C THR A 87 29.16 23.95 7.24
N ALA A 88 28.24 24.34 8.13
CA ALA A 88 28.54 24.47 9.56
C ALA A 88 28.90 23.13 10.23
N THR A 89 28.28 22.01 9.82
CA THR A 89 28.65 20.68 10.35
C THR A 89 30.01 20.20 9.85
N LEU A 90 30.35 20.45 8.58
CA LEU A 90 31.65 20.11 8.03
C LEU A 90 32.76 20.93 8.69
N VAL A 91 32.51 22.24 8.89
CA VAL A 91 33.43 23.14 9.59
C VAL A 91 33.65 22.75 11.05
N ARG A 92 32.66 22.16 11.72
CA ARG A 92 32.84 21.66 13.09
C ARG A 92 33.58 20.32 13.14
N ALA A 93 33.37 19.47 12.13
CA ALA A 93 34.05 18.19 12.01
C ALA A 93 35.55 18.35 11.70
N GLU A 94 35.92 19.29 10.84
CA GLU A 94 37.34 19.60 10.54
C GLU A 94 38.07 20.19 11.75
N HIS A 95 37.38 20.97 12.59
CA HIS A 95 37.95 21.56 13.81
C HIS A 95 37.83 20.66 15.06
N GLY A 96 37.36 19.41 14.91
CA GLY A 96 37.25 18.45 16.00
C GLY A 96 36.34 18.90 17.16
N GLN A 97 35.39 19.82 16.90
CA GLN A 97 34.53 20.34 17.95
C GLN A 97 33.42 19.32 18.30
N PRO A 98 33.17 19.04 19.60
CA PRO A 98 32.07 18.18 20.00
C PRO A 98 30.73 18.75 19.52
N LEU A 99 29.86 17.87 19.01
CA LEU A 99 28.47 18.22 18.72
C LEU A 99 27.80 18.73 20.01
N PRO A 100 26.91 19.74 19.92
CA PRO A 100 26.22 20.27 21.09
C PRO A 100 25.50 19.16 21.86
N GLU A 101 25.71 19.12 23.18
CA GLU A 101 25.04 18.22 24.13
C GLU A 101 23.52 18.45 24.07
N GLY A 102 22.86 17.71 23.19
CA GLY A 102 21.46 17.97 22.83
C GLY A 102 21.10 17.54 21.41
N ALA A 103 22.09 17.23 20.56
CA ALA A 103 21.83 16.52 19.32
C ALA A 103 21.30 15.11 19.64
N LYS A 104 19.98 14.96 19.69
CA LYS A 104 19.34 13.63 19.68
C LYS A 104 19.96 12.86 18.52
N ALA A 105 20.54 11.69 18.81
CA ALA A 105 21.09 10.81 17.79
C ALA A 105 20.06 10.70 16.66
N VAL A 106 20.48 11.08 15.45
CA VAL A 106 19.64 10.88 14.26
C VAL A 106 19.37 9.38 14.21
N PRO A 107 18.12 8.91 14.32
CA PRO A 107 17.82 7.50 14.29
C PRO A 107 18.43 6.91 13.03
N SER A 108 19.15 5.80 13.16
CA SER A 108 19.66 5.11 11.98
C SER A 108 18.48 4.84 11.05
N PRO A 109 18.61 4.97 9.72
CA PRO A 109 17.49 4.77 8.78
C PRO A 109 16.74 3.45 9.02
N GLY A 110 17.47 2.39 9.40
CA GLY A 110 16.96 1.09 9.80
C GLY A 110 16.04 1.06 11.03
N GLU A 111 16.06 2.08 11.89
CA GLU A 111 15.19 2.16 13.07
C GLU A 111 13.78 2.61 12.71
N GLY A 112 13.60 3.41 11.66
CA GLY A 112 12.29 3.96 11.29
C GLY A 112 11.79 5.06 12.23
N LYS A 113 10.79 5.82 11.77
CA LYS A 113 10.26 6.99 12.50
C LYS A 113 9.29 6.54 13.61
N PRO A 114 9.45 6.97 14.87
CA PRO A 114 8.51 6.62 15.95
C PRO A 114 7.06 7.00 15.63
N MET A 115 6.12 6.18 16.11
CA MET A 115 4.68 6.45 16.00
C MET A 115 3.90 5.86 17.16
N THR A 116 2.70 6.40 17.36
CA THR A 116 1.68 5.87 18.26
C THR A 116 0.44 5.59 17.43
N CYS A 117 -0.09 4.37 17.52
CA CYS A 117 -1.26 3.98 16.75
C CYS A 117 -2.47 4.79 17.21
N ARG A 118 -3.12 5.52 16.31
CA ARG A 118 -4.32 6.32 16.65
C ARG A 118 -5.53 5.50 17.15
N TYR A 119 -5.52 4.19 16.95
CA TYR A 119 -6.66 3.32 17.28
C TYR A 119 -6.49 2.53 18.57
N CYS A 120 -5.30 1.96 18.80
CA CYS A 120 -5.02 1.16 20.00
C CYS A 120 -3.96 1.78 20.90
N LEU A 121 -3.46 2.97 20.55
CA LEU A 121 -2.45 3.73 21.29
C LEU A 121 -1.11 3.01 21.49
N ALA A 122 -0.93 1.83 20.90
CA ALA A 122 0.32 1.09 20.97
C ALA A 122 1.45 1.82 20.21
N PRO A 123 2.70 1.77 20.74
CA PRO A 123 3.85 2.32 20.06
C PRO A 123 4.28 1.43 18.89
N GLY A 124 5.00 2.01 17.93
CA GLY A 124 5.64 1.30 16.84
C GLY A 124 6.44 2.26 15.97
N ARG A 125 6.78 1.84 14.75
CA ARG A 125 7.66 2.62 13.88
C ARG A 125 7.21 2.63 12.43
N TRP A 126 7.22 3.81 11.81
CA TRP A 126 6.98 3.99 10.39
C TRP A 126 8.23 3.68 9.58
N HIS A 127 8.08 2.85 8.56
CA HIS A 127 9.10 2.59 7.54
C HIS A 127 8.52 2.85 6.15
N THR A 128 9.37 3.29 5.23
CA THR A 128 9.02 3.38 3.81
C THR A 128 9.12 2.00 3.18
N THR A 129 8.19 1.64 2.30
CA THR A 129 8.31 0.45 1.45
C THR A 129 9.12 0.78 0.20
N VAL A 130 9.48 -0.25 -0.58
CA VAL A 130 10.14 -0.07 -1.90
C VAL A 130 9.33 0.86 -2.82
N GLY A 131 8.00 0.87 -2.71
CA GLY A 131 7.12 1.76 -3.47
C GLY A 131 6.93 3.17 -2.86
N GLY A 132 7.70 3.55 -1.84
CA GLY A 132 7.61 4.84 -1.16
C GLY A 132 6.46 4.96 -0.15
N ALA A 133 5.60 3.94 -0.04
CA ALA A 133 4.51 3.88 0.93
C ALA A 133 5.02 3.84 2.37
N TRP A 134 4.34 4.49 3.32
CA TRP A 134 4.62 4.30 4.74
C TRP A 134 3.83 3.13 5.31
N ILE A 135 4.52 2.22 6.02
CA ILE A 135 3.92 1.10 6.73
C ILE A 135 4.32 1.12 8.20
N PRO A 136 3.36 0.96 9.15
CA PRO A 136 3.70 0.91 10.56
C PRO A 136 4.15 -0.52 10.88
N MET A 137 5.26 -0.63 11.59
CA MET A 137 5.87 -1.87 12.03
C MET A 137 5.82 -1.99 13.55
N GLU A 138 5.61 -3.23 14.01
CA GLU A 138 5.86 -3.57 15.39
C GLU A 138 7.32 -3.29 15.75
N PRO A 139 7.60 -2.80 16.98
CA PRO A 139 8.95 -2.45 17.39
C PRO A 139 9.86 -3.67 17.52
N ASP A 140 9.31 -4.82 17.91
CA ASP A 140 10.07 -6.03 18.17
C ASP A 140 10.07 -6.98 16.97
N PRO A 141 11.15 -7.76 16.79
CA PRO A 141 11.18 -8.85 15.83
C PRO A 141 10.31 -10.04 16.28
N PHE A 142 9.93 -10.86 15.32
CA PHE A 142 9.16 -12.09 15.52
C PHE A 142 9.91 -13.29 14.95
N PRO A 143 9.78 -14.50 15.55
CA PRO A 143 10.33 -15.71 14.96
C PRO A 143 9.63 -16.03 13.64
N VAL A 144 10.41 -16.18 12.57
CA VAL A 144 9.87 -16.27 11.20
C VAL A 144 8.99 -17.48 10.99
N TYR A 145 9.30 -18.60 11.65
CA TYR A 145 8.58 -19.86 11.54
C TYR A 145 7.18 -19.82 12.18
N ARG A 146 6.91 -18.84 13.04
CA ARG A 146 5.62 -18.68 13.72
C ARG A 146 4.72 -17.60 13.12
N VAL A 147 5.29 -16.75 12.27
CA VAL A 147 4.55 -15.73 11.53
C VAL A 147 4.19 -16.28 10.15
N PRO A 148 2.93 -16.21 9.68
CA PRO A 148 2.58 -16.66 8.34
C PRO A 148 3.22 -15.79 7.26
N ALA A 149 3.64 -16.40 6.14
CA ALA A 149 4.37 -15.77 5.03
C ALA A 149 3.88 -14.37 4.63
N ARG A 150 2.57 -14.17 4.56
CA ARG A 150 1.95 -12.90 4.13
C ARG A 150 2.12 -11.73 5.11
N HIS A 151 2.49 -12.00 6.37
CA HIS A 151 2.74 -10.98 7.40
C HIS A 151 4.23 -10.73 7.61
N ARG A 152 5.11 -11.41 6.88
CA ARG A 152 6.56 -11.33 7.07
C ARG A 152 7.15 -10.18 6.29
N TRP A 153 7.87 -9.33 7.00
CA TRP A 153 8.64 -8.22 6.46
C TRP A 153 10.09 -8.30 6.91
N ARG A 154 10.98 -7.65 6.17
CA ARG A 154 12.30 -7.26 6.66
C ARG A 154 12.45 -5.75 6.55
N ILE A 155 13.25 -5.15 7.42
CA ILE A 155 13.74 -3.79 7.24
C ILE A 155 15.14 -3.91 6.67
N ALA A 156 15.35 -3.37 5.47
CA ALA A 156 16.66 -3.28 4.87
C ALA A 156 17.51 -2.21 5.61
N PRO A 157 18.85 -2.25 5.48
CA PRO A 157 19.73 -1.32 6.21
C PRO A 157 19.42 0.17 5.96
N ASP A 158 18.87 0.49 4.80
CA ASP A 158 18.42 1.82 4.37
C ASP A 158 17.09 2.27 5.02
N GLY A 159 16.47 1.42 5.85
CA GLY A 159 15.18 1.67 6.47
C GLY A 159 13.98 1.16 5.69
N THR A 160 14.20 0.61 4.49
CA THR A 160 13.12 0.18 3.61
C THR A 160 12.47 -1.12 4.08
N ALA A 161 11.16 -1.11 4.26
CA ALA A 161 10.33 -2.28 4.52
C ALA A 161 10.08 -3.09 3.24
N VAL A 162 10.55 -4.34 3.25
CA VAL A 162 10.42 -5.27 2.11
C VAL A 162 9.58 -6.48 2.55
N PRO A 163 8.48 -6.81 1.83
CA PRO A 163 7.72 -8.02 2.11
C PRO A 163 8.56 -9.25 1.75
N LEU A 164 8.64 -10.22 2.66
CA LEU A 164 9.38 -11.45 2.44
C LEU A 164 8.55 -12.51 1.70
N GLY A 165 7.22 -12.49 1.90
CA GLY A 165 6.35 -13.55 1.37
C GLY A 165 6.82 -14.92 1.84
N ARG A 166 7.07 -15.84 0.90
CA ARG A 166 7.56 -17.20 1.21
C ARG A 166 9.07 -17.27 1.44
N ALA A 167 9.83 -16.22 1.12
CA ALA A 167 11.28 -16.20 1.34
C ALA A 167 11.59 -16.14 2.84
N VAL A 168 12.60 -16.89 3.29
CA VAL A 168 13.04 -16.95 4.69
C VAL A 168 14.56 -16.79 4.77
N PRO A 169 15.10 -15.60 4.46
CA PRO A 169 16.55 -15.37 4.48
C PRO A 169 17.12 -15.16 5.90
N ALA A 170 16.29 -15.16 6.95
CA ALA A 170 16.67 -14.93 8.34
C ALA A 170 15.73 -15.65 9.31
N ASP A 171 16.20 -15.93 10.52
CA ASP A 171 15.42 -16.61 11.59
C ASP A 171 14.30 -15.74 12.17
N THR A 172 14.43 -14.42 12.00
CA THR A 172 13.44 -13.45 12.46
C THR A 172 12.88 -12.62 11.31
N CYS A 173 11.66 -12.14 11.50
CA CYS A 173 11.03 -11.19 10.61
C CYS A 173 10.42 -10.03 11.40
N ARG A 174 9.97 -9.02 10.68
CA ARG A 174 9.15 -7.92 11.19
C ARG A 174 7.71 -8.14 10.77
N VAL A 175 6.80 -7.56 11.53
CA VAL A 175 5.36 -7.63 11.31
C VAL A 175 4.82 -6.21 11.27
N SER A 176 3.93 -5.93 10.31
CA SER A 176 3.23 -4.66 10.29
C SER A 176 2.27 -4.58 11.48
N HIS A 177 2.22 -3.43 12.15
CA HIS A 177 1.27 -3.16 13.24
C HIS A 177 -0.18 -3.43 12.81
N PHE A 178 -0.52 -3.25 11.52
CA PHE A 178 -1.86 -3.58 11.01
C PHE A 178 -2.27 -5.05 11.18
N SER A 179 -1.31 -5.97 11.28
CA SER A 179 -1.60 -7.39 11.47
C SER A 179 -1.92 -7.75 12.92
N VAL A 180 -1.64 -6.86 13.87
CA VAL A 180 -1.78 -7.12 15.31
C VAL A 180 -2.54 -6.03 16.05
N CYS A 181 -3.09 -5.03 15.35
CA CYS A 181 -3.84 -3.95 15.97
C CYS A 181 -5.22 -4.47 16.47
N PRO A 182 -5.59 -4.28 17.75
CA PRO A 182 -6.90 -4.63 18.32
C PRO A 182 -8.10 -4.02 17.61
N ALA A 183 -7.91 -2.85 16.98
CA ALA A 183 -8.94 -2.20 16.18
C ALA A 183 -9.17 -2.87 14.82
N ARG A 184 -8.51 -4.01 14.55
CA ARG A 184 -8.65 -4.84 13.35
C ARG A 184 -9.00 -6.27 13.76
N PRO A 185 -9.57 -7.07 12.82
CA PRO A 185 -9.91 -8.46 13.09
C PRO A 185 -8.73 -9.24 13.68
N ALA A 186 -9.03 -10.13 14.62
CA ALA A 186 -8.01 -10.90 15.32
C ALA A 186 -7.27 -11.85 14.35
N PRO A 187 -5.94 -11.93 14.40
CA PRO A 187 -5.14 -12.78 13.52
C PRO A 187 -5.12 -14.24 14.02
N VAL A 188 -6.21 -14.98 13.80
CA VAL A 188 -6.41 -16.37 14.30
C VAL A 188 -5.45 -17.40 13.72
N GLU A 189 -4.81 -17.08 12.60
CA GLU A 189 -3.90 -17.95 11.86
C GLU A 189 -2.52 -18.16 12.52
N SER A 190 -2.21 -17.40 13.57
CA SER A 190 -0.90 -17.45 14.23
C SER A 190 -1.04 -17.15 15.73
N PRO A 191 -0.65 -18.08 16.61
CA PRO A 191 -0.64 -17.84 18.05
C PRO A 191 0.20 -16.61 18.46
N GLU A 192 1.33 -16.36 17.79
CA GLU A 192 2.23 -15.23 18.06
C GLU A 192 1.60 -13.88 17.70
N LEU A 193 0.95 -13.81 16.54
CA LEU A 193 0.22 -12.61 16.14
C LEU A 193 -0.97 -12.37 17.07
N MET A 194 -1.68 -13.44 17.46
CA MET A 194 -2.78 -13.36 18.42
C MET A 194 -2.31 -12.90 19.80
N ALA A 195 -1.19 -13.41 20.30
CA ALA A 195 -0.62 -12.99 21.57
C ALA A 195 -0.24 -11.51 21.54
N ARG A 196 0.40 -11.05 20.46
CA ARG A 196 0.69 -9.62 20.27
C ARG A 196 -0.58 -8.79 20.20
N TRP A 197 -1.59 -9.24 19.46
CA TRP A 197 -2.89 -8.57 19.35
C TRP A 197 -3.55 -8.37 20.72
N ARG A 198 -3.59 -9.41 21.57
CA ARG A 198 -4.12 -9.29 22.93
C ARG A 198 -3.32 -8.32 23.80
N SER A 199 -2.00 -8.30 23.66
CA SER A 199 -1.14 -7.39 24.44
C SER A 199 -1.41 -5.91 24.17
N HIS A 200 -1.92 -5.58 22.98
CA HIS A 200 -2.31 -4.21 22.64
C HIS A 200 -3.71 -3.85 23.16
N GLY A 201 -4.60 -4.84 23.35
CA GLY A 201 -5.98 -4.62 23.82
C GLY A 201 -6.13 -4.50 25.34
N GLY A 202 -5.12 -4.90 26.12
CA GLY A 202 -5.14 -4.84 27.58
C GLY A 202 -4.63 -3.54 28.20
N ARG A 203 -4.38 -2.50 27.39
CA ARG A 203 -3.93 -1.17 27.85
C ARG A 203 -5.07 -0.17 27.68
N GLY A 204 -6.01 -0.19 28.62
CA GLY A 204 -7.10 0.77 28.78
C GLY A 204 -7.28 1.09 30.25
#